data_AF-A0A8D3CXT6-F1
#
_entry.id   AF-A0A8D3CXT6-F1
#
_cell.length_a   1.000
_cell.length_b   1.000
_cell.length_c   1.000
_cell.angle_alpha   90.00
_cell.angle_beta   90.00
_cell.angle_gamma   90.00
#
_symmetry.space_group_name_H-M   'P 1'
#
loop_
_entity.id
_entity.type
_entity.pdbx_description
1 polymer ?
#
loop_
_entity_poly.entity_id
_entity_poly.type
_entity_poly.pdbx_seq_one_letter_code
_entity_poly.pdbx_strand_id
1 'polypeptide(L)'
;MRGYVDCHCHISAGDFDKDLDEVIESSRQVGLLAVLAVAEHAGEFDKIIALSQRFPGFIFPCLGVHPVQEVSPGQQRGATPQDLDAALPIIEKYKDHLVAIGEVGLDFTPRYVSNESDKENQRQVLIRQAQIAKELDLPLNVHSRSAGRPTIHLLKEQGVEKALLHAFDGRPSVAMEGVKAGYFFSIPPSIIRSEQKQKLVKQLPLENICLETDSPALGPEKQVRNEPRNISVSAEYISRIKGVSLDKVMENPVLRIAPERSSACAVHGPPLRRHVRAEFACVLQVLELERRREGQLELELEPEVFTKKRCQVESR
;
A
#
# COMPACT_ATOMS: atom_id res chain seq x y z
N MET A 1 8.95 16.52 -2.86
CA MET A 1 9.70 15.76 -1.84
C MET A 1 10.37 14.58 -2.56
N ARG A 2 11.64 14.29 -2.28
CA ARG A 2 12.38 13.15 -2.83
C ARG A 2 12.39 12.05 -1.75
N GLY A 3 12.06 10.82 -2.12
CA GLY A 3 12.07 9.68 -1.21
C GLY A 3 11.28 8.50 -1.78
N TYR A 4 11.27 7.41 -1.03
CA TYR A 4 10.66 6.16 -1.44
C TYR A 4 9.32 5.94 -0.74
N VAL A 5 8.42 5.21 -1.39
CA VAL A 5 7.24 4.62 -0.77
C VAL A 5 7.33 3.12 -1.01
N ASP A 6 7.23 2.34 0.05
CA ASP A 6 7.11 0.90 -0.02
C ASP A 6 5.62 0.55 -0.10
N CYS A 7 5.14 0.24 -1.30
CA CYS A 7 3.71 0.03 -1.53
C CYS A 7 3.21 -1.35 -1.06
N HIS A 8 4.09 -2.25 -0.59
CA HIS A 8 3.71 -3.60 -0.18
C HIS A 8 4.76 -4.19 0.78
N CYS A 9 4.40 -4.34 2.06
CA CYS A 9 5.26 -4.91 3.10
C CYS A 9 4.43 -5.57 4.22
N HIS A 10 4.85 -6.74 4.68
CA HIS A 10 4.31 -7.43 5.86
C HIS A 10 5.08 -7.00 7.12
N ILE A 11 5.04 -5.71 7.45
CA ILE A 11 5.77 -5.17 8.62
C ILE A 11 5.20 -5.68 9.96
N SER A 12 4.00 -6.26 9.94
CA SER A 12 3.37 -6.98 11.06
C SER A 12 3.87 -8.41 11.24
N ALA A 13 4.71 -8.94 10.33
CA ALA A 13 5.24 -10.30 10.44
C ALA A 13 6.05 -10.47 11.74
N GLY A 14 6.00 -11.69 12.31
CA GLY A 14 6.73 -12.03 13.53
C GLY A 14 8.26 -11.87 13.41
N ASP A 15 8.78 -11.90 12.17
CA ASP A 15 10.18 -11.64 11.83
C ASP A 15 10.70 -10.27 12.31
N PHE A 16 9.82 -9.30 12.57
CA PHE A 16 10.17 -7.95 13.03
C PHE A 16 9.88 -7.68 14.51
N ASP A 17 9.33 -8.65 15.25
CA ASP A 17 8.85 -8.42 16.62
C ASP A 17 9.93 -7.95 17.60
N LYS A 18 11.20 -8.27 17.32
CA LYS A 18 12.33 -7.99 18.23
C LYS A 18 12.99 -6.64 17.98
N ASP A 19 12.91 -6.12 16.76
CA ASP A 19 13.77 -5.03 16.29
C ASP A 19 13.04 -4.04 15.36
N LEU A 20 11.69 -4.02 15.38
CA LEU A 20 10.88 -3.16 14.52
C LEU A 20 11.28 -1.68 14.55
N ASP A 21 11.59 -1.12 15.73
CA ASP A 21 12.01 0.29 15.84
C ASP A 21 13.32 0.57 15.09
N GLU A 22 14.30 -0.33 15.19
CA GLU A 22 15.57 -0.22 14.47
C GLU A 22 15.37 -0.38 12.96
N VAL A 23 14.48 -1.29 12.55
CA VAL A 23 14.09 -1.48 11.14
C VAL A 23 13.45 -0.20 10.58
N ILE A 24 12.55 0.45 11.32
CA ILE A 24 11.90 1.68 10.89
C ILE A 24 12.91 2.83 10.80
N GLU A 25 13.76 3.00 11.81
CA GLU A 25 14.76 4.07 11.84
C GLU A 25 15.77 3.92 10.70
N SER A 26 16.31 2.71 10.49
CA SER A 26 17.23 2.45 9.37
C SER A 26 16.57 2.64 8.00
N SER A 27 15.26 2.38 7.88
CA SER A 27 14.50 2.63 6.66
C SER A 27 14.30 4.13 6.38
N ARG A 28 14.09 4.95 7.41
CA ARG A 28 14.03 6.41 7.26
C ARG A 28 15.35 7.00 6.79
N GLN A 29 16.48 6.47 7.26
CA GLN A 29 17.82 6.93 6.88
C GLN A 29 18.13 6.75 5.39
N VAL A 30 17.53 5.76 4.73
CA VAL A 30 17.65 5.60 3.27
C VAL A 30 16.63 6.44 2.50
N GLY A 31 15.82 7.27 3.16
CA GLY A 31 14.82 8.12 2.51
C GLY A 31 13.49 7.44 2.23
N LEU A 32 13.17 6.33 2.92
CA LEU A 32 11.80 5.78 2.91
C LEU A 32 10.87 6.73 3.66
N LEU A 33 9.77 7.13 3.01
CA LEU A 33 8.80 8.08 3.53
C LEU A 33 7.55 7.40 4.09
N ALA A 34 7.17 6.25 3.54
CA ALA A 34 5.93 5.56 3.88
C ALA A 34 6.00 4.08 3.53
N VAL A 35 5.27 3.26 4.31
CA VAL A 35 5.10 1.82 4.14
C VAL A 35 3.62 1.48 4.15
N LEU A 36 3.16 0.74 3.15
CA LEU A 36 1.84 0.13 3.14
C LEU A 36 1.94 -1.26 3.78
N ALA A 37 1.44 -1.36 5.01
CA ALA A 37 1.41 -2.59 5.77
C ALA A 37 0.21 -3.43 5.33
N VAL A 38 0.47 -4.55 4.66
CA VAL A 38 -0.57 -5.47 4.18
C VAL A 38 -0.78 -6.62 5.16
N ALA A 39 -2.02 -7.11 5.23
CA ALA A 39 -2.38 -8.29 6.00
C ALA A 39 -2.43 -9.54 5.12
N GLU A 40 -2.21 -10.71 5.72
CA GLU A 40 -2.50 -12.02 5.17
C GLU A 40 -3.77 -12.64 5.77
N HIS A 41 -4.00 -12.46 7.07
CA HIS A 41 -5.10 -13.11 7.78
C HIS A 41 -5.73 -12.22 8.89
N ALA A 42 -6.97 -12.50 9.28
CA ALA A 42 -7.70 -11.68 10.25
C ALA A 42 -6.98 -11.51 11.61
N GLY A 43 -6.23 -12.52 12.05
CA GLY A 43 -5.52 -12.54 13.34
C GLY A 43 -4.44 -11.46 13.53
N GLU A 44 -3.98 -10.80 12.47
CA GLU A 44 -2.99 -9.70 12.57
C GLU A 44 -3.57 -8.32 12.31
N PHE A 45 -4.88 -8.20 12.02
CA PHE A 45 -5.49 -6.93 11.65
C PHE A 45 -5.35 -5.88 12.74
N ASP A 46 -5.62 -6.23 14.00
CA ASP A 46 -5.44 -5.31 15.14
C ASP A 46 -3.96 -4.92 15.32
N LYS A 47 -3.01 -5.81 15.01
CA LYS A 47 -1.57 -5.50 15.05
C LYS A 47 -1.22 -4.46 13.98
N ILE A 48 -1.69 -4.63 12.76
CA ILE A 48 -1.47 -3.68 11.66
C ILE A 48 -2.04 -2.30 11.99
N ILE A 49 -3.26 -2.25 12.55
CA ILE A 49 -3.86 -0.99 13.00
C ILE A 49 -3.05 -0.35 14.13
N ALA A 50 -2.63 -1.12 15.13
CA ALA A 50 -1.79 -0.61 16.22
C ALA A 50 -0.45 -0.07 15.69
N LEU A 51 0.15 -0.71 14.69
CA LEU A 51 1.37 -0.21 14.04
C LEU A 51 1.13 1.11 13.33
N SER A 52 0.02 1.27 12.60
CA SER A 52 -0.33 2.55 11.96
C SER A 52 -0.52 3.68 12.98
N GLN A 53 -1.05 3.39 14.17
CA GLN A 53 -1.23 4.36 15.25
C GLN A 53 0.09 4.68 15.97
N ARG A 54 0.99 3.70 16.09
CA ARG A 54 2.31 3.87 16.71
C ARG A 54 3.27 4.65 15.82
N PHE A 55 3.15 4.50 14.50
CA PHE A 55 3.99 5.17 13.50
C PHE A 55 3.13 6.01 12.54
N PRO A 56 2.44 7.05 13.06
CA PRO A 56 1.58 7.93 12.28
C PRO A 56 2.39 8.58 11.15
N GLY A 57 1.74 8.74 10.00
CA GLY A 57 2.37 9.34 8.81
C GLY A 57 3.49 8.49 8.19
N PHE A 58 3.70 7.26 8.65
CA PHE A 58 4.73 6.37 8.11
C PHE A 58 4.18 4.99 7.76
N ILE A 59 3.39 4.38 8.64
CA ILE A 59 2.75 3.08 8.36
C ILE A 59 1.28 3.28 8.02
N PHE A 60 0.89 2.80 6.83
CA PHE A 60 -0.48 2.88 6.33
C PHE A 60 -1.10 1.49 6.27
N PRO A 61 -2.26 1.26 6.91
CA PRO A 61 -2.81 -0.07 7.05
C PRO A 61 -3.61 -0.47 5.79
N CYS A 62 -3.35 -1.68 5.30
CA CYS A 62 -4.16 -2.39 4.34
C CYS A 62 -4.64 -3.68 5.02
N LEU A 63 -5.95 -3.94 4.99
CA LEU A 63 -6.51 -5.18 5.53
C LEU A 63 -7.17 -5.98 4.41
N GLY A 64 -6.96 -7.29 4.43
CA GLY A 64 -7.45 -8.22 3.43
C GLY A 64 -7.14 -9.66 3.83
N VAL A 65 -7.78 -10.61 3.16
CA VAL A 65 -7.53 -12.03 3.30
C VAL A 65 -6.78 -12.53 2.07
N HIS A 66 -5.55 -12.99 2.31
CA HIS A 66 -4.64 -13.49 1.31
C HIS A 66 -5.10 -14.85 0.74
N PRO A 67 -4.86 -15.17 -0.55
CA PRO A 67 -5.29 -16.44 -1.18
C PRO A 67 -4.74 -17.72 -0.55
N VAL A 68 -3.69 -17.62 0.27
CA VAL A 68 -3.11 -18.73 1.02
C VAL A 68 -3.24 -18.43 2.50
N GLN A 69 -3.81 -19.37 3.25
CA GLN A 69 -4.04 -19.26 4.69
C GLN A 69 -3.29 -20.37 5.42
N GLU A 70 -2.62 -20.03 6.52
CA GLU A 70 -2.05 -21.00 7.44
C GLU A 70 -3.13 -21.50 8.41
N VAL A 71 -3.38 -22.81 8.41
CA VAL A 71 -4.41 -23.43 9.27
C VAL A 71 -3.82 -24.13 10.49
N SER A 72 -2.54 -24.49 10.42
CA SER A 72 -1.72 -24.95 11.54
C SER A 72 -0.23 -24.80 11.18
N PRO A 73 0.70 -24.83 12.15
CA PRO A 73 2.12 -24.59 11.89
C PRO A 73 2.67 -25.43 10.73
N GLY A 74 3.06 -24.75 9.65
CA GLY A 74 3.61 -25.36 8.43
C GLY A 74 2.59 -26.00 7.49
N GLN A 75 1.29 -25.87 7.79
CA GLN A 75 0.19 -26.32 6.94
C GLN A 75 -0.59 -25.14 6.39
N GLN A 76 -0.53 -24.99 5.07
CA GLN A 76 -1.20 -23.93 4.34
C GLN A 76 -2.21 -24.51 3.34
N ARG A 77 -3.30 -23.80 3.12
CA ARG A 77 -4.31 -24.11 2.10
C ARG A 77 -4.77 -22.86 1.36
N GLY A 78 -5.46 -23.05 0.24
CA GLY A 78 -6.19 -21.96 -0.40
C GLY A 78 -7.24 -21.34 0.53
N ALA A 79 -7.43 -20.03 0.43
CA ALA A 79 -8.44 -19.29 1.16
C ALA A 79 -9.86 -19.73 0.77
N THR A 80 -10.76 -19.64 1.73
CA THR A 80 -12.17 -20.02 1.64
C THR A 80 -13.05 -18.83 2.02
N PRO A 81 -14.33 -18.82 1.60
CA PRO A 81 -15.27 -17.78 2.03
C PRO A 81 -15.35 -17.61 3.55
N GLN A 82 -15.17 -18.69 4.33
CA GLN A 82 -15.20 -18.66 5.79
C GLN A 82 -14.05 -17.82 6.40
N ASP A 83 -12.88 -17.82 5.75
CA ASP A 83 -11.75 -16.99 6.20
C ASP A 83 -12.09 -15.50 6.03
N LEU A 84 -12.78 -15.16 4.94
CA LEU A 84 -13.26 -13.81 4.70
C LEU A 84 -14.39 -13.43 5.67
N ASP A 85 -15.37 -14.30 5.89
CA ASP A 85 -16.48 -14.06 6.80
C ASP A 85 -15.99 -13.70 8.21
N ALA A 86 -14.92 -14.35 8.69
CA ALA A 86 -14.28 -14.04 9.96
C ALA A 86 -13.57 -12.67 9.97
N ALA A 87 -13.09 -12.21 8.82
CA ALA A 87 -12.37 -10.94 8.65
C ALA A 87 -13.30 -9.72 8.50
N LEU A 88 -14.51 -9.91 7.94
CA LEU A 88 -15.45 -8.82 7.62
C LEU A 88 -15.75 -7.87 8.79
N PRO A 89 -16.04 -8.33 10.02
CA PRO A 89 -16.37 -7.42 11.13
C PRO A 89 -15.21 -6.48 11.49
N ILE A 90 -13.97 -6.94 11.33
CA ILE A 90 -12.78 -6.15 11.66
C ILE A 90 -12.48 -5.15 10.54
N ILE A 91 -12.64 -5.54 9.27
CA ILE A 91 -12.54 -4.62 8.13
C ILE A 91 -13.56 -3.49 8.27
N GLU A 92 -14.82 -3.83 8.58
CA GLU A 92 -15.88 -2.84 8.78
C GLU A 92 -15.58 -1.89 9.96
N LYS A 93 -15.06 -2.44 11.08
CA LYS A 93 -14.65 -1.66 12.25
C LYS A 93 -13.59 -0.61 11.92
N TYR A 94 -12.64 -0.94 11.04
CA TYR A 94 -11.49 -0.08 10.74
C TYR A 94 -11.54 0.60 9.37
N LYS A 95 -12.64 0.49 8.63
CA LYS A 95 -12.76 0.99 7.24
C LYS A 95 -12.27 2.43 7.02
N ASP A 96 -12.49 3.32 7.98
CA ASP A 96 -12.09 4.73 7.88
C ASP A 96 -10.59 4.97 8.10
N HIS A 97 -9.84 3.94 8.51
CA HIS A 97 -8.38 3.97 8.70
C HIS A 97 -7.62 3.36 7.52
N LEU A 98 -8.29 2.57 6.68
CA LEU A 98 -7.64 1.78 5.64
C LEU A 98 -7.27 2.65 4.44
N VAL A 99 -6.08 2.40 3.87
CA VAL A 99 -5.68 3.01 2.59
C VAL A 99 -5.92 2.09 1.39
N ALA A 100 -6.03 0.78 1.62
CA ALA A 100 -6.35 -0.21 0.60
C ALA A 100 -6.98 -1.46 1.24
N ILE A 101 -7.63 -2.27 0.40
CA ILE A 101 -7.96 -3.66 0.74
C ILE A 101 -6.82 -4.55 0.26
N GLY A 102 -6.10 -5.18 1.20
CA GLY A 102 -4.87 -5.89 0.88
C GLY A 102 -4.22 -6.59 2.09
N GLU A 103 -3.54 -7.70 1.89
CA GLU A 103 -3.28 -8.36 0.61
C GLU A 103 -4.45 -9.27 0.19
N VAL A 104 -4.86 -9.19 -1.08
CA VAL A 104 -5.93 -10.03 -1.66
C VAL A 104 -5.45 -10.63 -2.97
N GLY A 105 -6.05 -11.70 -3.47
CA GLY A 105 -5.67 -12.16 -4.81
C GLY A 105 -5.94 -13.62 -5.08
N LEU A 106 -5.16 -14.18 -6.01
CA LEU A 106 -5.18 -15.60 -6.38
C LEU A 106 -3.75 -16.16 -6.33
N ASP A 107 -3.59 -17.34 -5.75
CA ASP A 107 -2.36 -18.14 -5.80
C ASP A 107 -2.71 -19.55 -6.25
N PHE A 108 -2.40 -19.88 -7.51
CA PHE A 108 -2.68 -21.20 -8.10
C PHE A 108 -1.49 -22.16 -8.03
N THR A 109 -0.58 -21.94 -7.07
CA THR A 109 0.52 -22.87 -6.80
C THR A 109 -0.07 -24.24 -6.41
N PRO A 110 0.35 -25.35 -7.05
CA PRO A 110 -0.21 -26.69 -6.78
C PRO A 110 -0.11 -27.16 -5.32
N ARG A 111 0.78 -26.55 -4.52
CA ARG A 111 0.93 -26.83 -3.09
C ARG A 111 -0.30 -26.41 -2.28
N TYR A 112 -0.98 -25.33 -2.66
CA TYR A 112 -2.10 -24.75 -1.90
C TYR A 112 -3.46 -25.04 -2.54
N VAL A 113 -3.44 -25.35 -3.83
CA VAL A 113 -4.62 -25.52 -4.68
C VAL A 113 -4.47 -26.83 -5.44
N SER A 114 -5.32 -27.82 -5.11
CA SER A 114 -5.23 -29.17 -5.69
C SER A 114 -6.31 -29.44 -6.74
N ASN A 115 -7.40 -28.68 -6.73
CA ASN A 115 -8.56 -28.90 -7.61
C ASN A 115 -9.22 -27.59 -8.03
N GLU A 116 -10.20 -27.66 -8.93
CA GLU A 116 -10.94 -26.46 -9.40
C GLU A 116 -11.84 -25.84 -8.32
N SER A 117 -12.30 -26.61 -7.32
CA SER A 117 -13.06 -26.07 -6.20
C SER A 117 -12.19 -25.14 -5.34
N ASP A 118 -10.92 -25.47 -5.13
CA ASP A 118 -9.98 -24.61 -4.40
C ASP A 118 -9.75 -23.28 -5.14
N LYS A 119 -9.60 -23.33 -6.47
CA LYS A 119 -9.49 -22.12 -7.30
C LYS A 119 -10.76 -21.30 -7.25
N GLU A 120 -11.92 -21.94 -7.27
CA GLU A 120 -13.21 -21.26 -7.18
C GLU A 120 -13.38 -20.56 -5.84
N ASN A 121 -12.98 -21.19 -4.74
CA ASN A 121 -12.98 -20.56 -3.42
C ASN A 121 -12.13 -19.28 -3.40
N GLN A 122 -10.91 -19.31 -3.91
CA GLN A 122 -10.08 -18.11 -4.02
C GLN A 122 -10.72 -17.03 -4.92
N ARG A 123 -11.33 -17.41 -6.05
CA ARG A 123 -12.05 -16.47 -6.92
C ARG A 123 -13.20 -15.79 -6.18
N GLN A 124 -14.03 -16.55 -5.45
CA GLN A 124 -15.14 -16.00 -4.68
C GLN A 124 -14.66 -15.04 -3.58
N VAL A 125 -13.59 -15.40 -2.87
CA VAL A 125 -12.95 -14.54 -1.86
C VAL A 125 -12.45 -13.24 -2.50
N LEU A 126 -11.75 -13.29 -3.63
CA LEU A 126 -11.28 -12.10 -4.33
C LEU A 126 -12.43 -11.24 -4.87
N ILE A 127 -13.48 -11.85 -5.43
CA ILE A 127 -14.67 -11.15 -5.93
C ILE A 127 -15.31 -10.34 -4.79
N ARG A 128 -15.51 -10.97 -3.62
CA ARG A 128 -16.12 -10.28 -2.48
C ARG A 128 -15.25 -9.16 -1.95
N GLN A 129 -13.92 -9.35 -1.89
CA GLN A 129 -13.00 -8.28 -1.49
C GLN A 129 -12.93 -7.13 -2.50
N ALA A 130 -13.05 -7.42 -3.80
CA ALA A 130 -13.17 -6.39 -4.84
C ALA A 130 -14.47 -5.57 -4.70
N GLN A 131 -15.58 -6.21 -4.30
CA GLN A 131 -16.83 -5.50 -3.99
C GLN A 131 -16.66 -4.59 -2.78
N ILE A 132 -16.05 -5.08 -1.70
CA ILE A 132 -15.76 -4.27 -0.50
C ILE A 132 -14.90 -3.07 -0.84
N ALA A 133 -13.85 -3.25 -1.64
CA ALA A 133 -12.99 -2.14 -2.06
C ALA A 133 -13.77 -1.08 -2.85
N LYS A 134 -14.71 -1.49 -3.71
CA LYS A 134 -15.60 -0.58 -4.44
C LYS A 134 -16.60 0.14 -3.52
N GLU A 135 -17.17 -0.57 -2.55
CA GLU A 135 -18.07 -0.01 -1.53
C GLU A 135 -17.38 1.06 -0.67
N LEU A 136 -16.07 0.88 -0.41
CA LEU A 136 -15.25 1.79 0.38
C LEU A 136 -14.47 2.83 -0.44
N ASP A 137 -14.57 2.80 -1.78
CA ASP A 137 -13.70 3.57 -2.72
C ASP A 137 -12.20 3.42 -2.43
N LEU A 138 -11.79 2.21 -2.06
CA LEU A 138 -10.40 1.85 -1.79
C LEU A 138 -9.78 1.08 -2.97
N PRO A 139 -8.47 1.24 -3.21
CA PRO A 139 -7.73 0.40 -4.14
C PRO A 139 -7.51 -1.02 -3.60
N LEU A 140 -7.16 -1.93 -4.50
CA LEU A 140 -6.69 -3.28 -4.14
C LEU A 140 -5.17 -3.39 -4.17
N ASN A 141 -4.58 -4.05 -3.17
CA ASN A 141 -3.19 -4.52 -3.18
C ASN A 141 -3.16 -6.04 -3.40
N VAL A 142 -2.65 -6.48 -4.56
CA VAL A 142 -3.07 -7.73 -5.19
C VAL A 142 -1.95 -8.75 -5.40
N HIS A 143 -2.13 -9.93 -4.82
CA HIS A 143 -1.40 -11.17 -5.08
C HIS A 143 -1.82 -11.85 -6.38
N SER A 144 -0.87 -12.42 -7.12
CA SER A 144 -1.18 -13.12 -8.37
C SER A 144 -0.23 -14.25 -8.76
N ARG A 145 0.42 -14.91 -7.78
CA ARG A 145 1.41 -15.98 -8.04
C ARG A 145 0.80 -17.15 -8.80
N SER A 146 1.46 -17.58 -9.87
CA SER A 146 0.94 -18.62 -10.79
C SER A 146 -0.48 -18.34 -11.34
N ALA A 147 -0.99 -17.11 -11.19
CA ALA A 147 -2.37 -16.73 -11.47
C ALA A 147 -2.49 -15.34 -12.12
N GLY A 148 -1.39 -14.76 -12.64
CA GLY A 148 -1.38 -13.41 -13.20
C GLY A 148 -2.47 -13.10 -14.23
N ARG A 149 -2.71 -14.00 -15.21
CA ARG A 149 -3.76 -13.83 -16.21
C ARG A 149 -5.17 -13.99 -15.62
N PRO A 150 -5.47 -15.06 -14.85
CA PRO A 150 -6.73 -15.16 -14.09
C PRO A 150 -7.04 -13.92 -13.24
N THR A 151 -6.06 -13.42 -12.48
CA THR A 151 -6.25 -12.26 -11.61
C THR A 151 -6.61 -11.01 -12.40
N ILE A 152 -5.82 -10.65 -13.43
CA ILE A 152 -6.12 -9.46 -14.26
C ILE A 152 -7.49 -9.57 -14.93
N HIS A 153 -7.87 -10.76 -15.41
CA HIS A 153 -9.17 -10.97 -16.03
C HIS A 153 -10.31 -10.73 -15.04
N LEU A 154 -10.24 -11.37 -13.86
CA LEU A 154 -11.25 -11.25 -12.82
C LEU A 154 -11.39 -9.80 -12.34
N LEU A 155 -10.28 -9.09 -12.11
CA LEU A 155 -10.31 -7.68 -11.72
C LEU A 155 -11.05 -6.81 -12.75
N LYS A 156 -10.81 -7.06 -14.04
CA LYS A 156 -11.50 -6.35 -15.13
C LYS A 156 -12.99 -6.69 -15.19
N GLU A 157 -13.36 -7.96 -15.02
CA GLU A 157 -14.76 -8.40 -14.97
C GLU A 157 -15.52 -7.76 -13.80
N GLN A 158 -14.87 -7.62 -12.64
CA GLN A 158 -15.44 -6.95 -11.47
C GLN A 158 -15.45 -5.41 -11.59
N GLY A 159 -14.88 -4.85 -12.67
CA GLY A 159 -14.78 -3.41 -12.87
C GLY A 159 -13.89 -2.74 -11.83
N VAL A 160 -12.82 -3.41 -11.40
CA VAL A 160 -11.81 -2.80 -10.52
C VAL A 160 -11.02 -1.80 -11.35
N GLU A 161 -11.13 -0.52 -10.98
CA GLU A 161 -10.40 0.58 -11.60
C GLU A 161 -9.00 0.75 -10.98
N LYS A 162 -8.89 0.45 -9.68
CA LYS A 162 -7.73 0.79 -8.88
C LYS A 162 -7.03 -0.45 -8.30
N ALA A 163 -5.96 -0.96 -8.93
CA ALA A 163 -5.22 -2.11 -8.44
C ALA A 163 -3.69 -1.97 -8.57
N LEU A 164 -2.99 -2.43 -7.54
CA LEU A 164 -1.55 -2.67 -7.52
C LEU A 164 -1.31 -4.19 -7.57
N LEU A 165 -0.73 -4.69 -8.66
CA LEU A 165 -0.28 -6.08 -8.76
C LEU A 165 1.13 -6.19 -8.18
N HIS A 166 1.19 -6.63 -6.94
CA HIS A 166 2.44 -6.78 -6.21
C HIS A 166 3.25 -7.96 -6.75
N ALA A 167 4.59 -7.84 -6.70
CA ALA A 167 5.57 -8.84 -7.07
C ALA A 167 5.22 -9.70 -8.30
N PHE A 168 4.60 -9.13 -9.34
CA PHE A 168 3.98 -9.89 -10.43
C PHE A 168 4.94 -10.95 -11.05
N ASP A 169 4.55 -12.23 -10.97
CA ASP A 169 5.38 -13.37 -11.40
C ASP A 169 5.09 -13.84 -12.84
N GLY A 170 4.14 -13.19 -13.51
CA GLY A 170 3.67 -13.57 -14.84
C GLY A 170 4.55 -13.07 -16.00
N ARG A 171 4.12 -13.42 -17.22
CA ARG A 171 4.77 -12.98 -18.46
C ARG A 171 4.54 -11.48 -18.70
N PRO A 172 5.51 -10.74 -19.27
CA PRO A 172 5.33 -9.33 -19.60
C PRO A 172 4.12 -9.04 -20.51
N SER A 173 3.81 -9.94 -21.44
CA SER A 173 2.62 -9.81 -22.30
C SER A 173 1.31 -9.76 -21.52
N VAL A 174 1.23 -10.49 -20.40
CA VAL A 174 0.06 -10.50 -19.51
C VAL A 174 0.04 -9.22 -18.66
N ALA A 175 1.21 -8.78 -18.17
CA ALA A 175 1.31 -7.52 -17.43
C ALA A 175 0.83 -6.31 -18.28
N MET A 176 1.13 -6.31 -19.59
CA MET A 176 0.64 -5.27 -20.50
C MET A 176 -0.89 -5.24 -20.65
N GLU A 177 -1.60 -6.34 -20.38
CA GLU A 177 -3.07 -6.34 -20.29
C GLU A 177 -3.53 -5.55 -19.06
N GLY A 178 -2.81 -5.65 -17.93
CA GLY A 178 -3.05 -4.87 -16.72
C GLY A 178 -2.69 -3.39 -16.89
N VAL A 179 -1.57 -3.07 -17.54
CA VAL A 179 -1.21 -1.68 -17.90
C VAL A 179 -2.33 -1.01 -18.70
N LYS A 180 -2.88 -1.71 -19.70
CA LYS A 180 -4.01 -1.20 -20.50
C LYS A 180 -5.29 -1.00 -19.68
N ALA A 181 -5.44 -1.73 -18.58
CA ALA A 181 -6.53 -1.57 -17.62
C ALA A 181 -6.27 -0.48 -16.57
N GLY A 182 -5.11 0.20 -16.61
CA GLY A 182 -4.73 1.24 -15.66
C GLY A 182 -4.10 0.71 -14.37
N TYR A 183 -3.69 -0.56 -14.33
CA TYR A 183 -3.10 -1.15 -13.13
C TYR A 183 -1.62 -0.82 -12.97
N PHE A 184 -1.16 -0.87 -11.73
CA PHE A 184 0.22 -0.64 -11.33
C PHE A 184 0.91 -1.96 -10.96
N PHE A 185 2.23 -1.97 -11.03
CA PHE A 185 3.07 -3.12 -10.71
C PHE A 185 4.20 -2.68 -9.81
N SER A 186 4.24 -3.18 -8.58
CA SER A 186 5.34 -2.94 -7.66
C SER A 186 6.46 -3.95 -7.85
N ILE A 187 7.70 -3.48 -7.63
CA ILE A 187 8.92 -4.24 -7.92
C ILE A 187 9.76 -4.39 -6.63
N PRO A 188 9.99 -5.62 -6.17
CA PRO A 188 10.75 -5.92 -4.97
C PRO A 188 12.26 -6.01 -5.26
N PRO A 189 13.12 -5.91 -4.23
CA PRO A 189 14.58 -5.88 -4.39
C PRO A 189 15.14 -7.21 -4.90
N SER A 190 14.38 -8.32 -4.81
CA SER A 190 14.70 -9.57 -5.49
C SER A 190 14.83 -9.45 -7.03
N ILE A 191 14.45 -8.32 -7.64
CA ILE A 191 14.71 -8.04 -9.06
C ILE A 191 16.18 -8.25 -9.45
N ILE A 192 17.13 -7.96 -8.56
CA ILE A 192 18.56 -8.10 -8.85
C ILE A 192 18.97 -9.54 -9.19
N ARG A 193 18.18 -10.51 -8.71
CA ARG A 193 18.42 -11.96 -8.89
C ARG A 193 17.31 -12.68 -9.66
N SER A 194 16.27 -11.96 -10.10
CA SER A 194 15.11 -12.55 -10.80
C SER A 194 15.05 -12.10 -12.25
N GLU A 195 15.51 -12.95 -13.18
CA GLU A 195 15.43 -12.66 -14.62
C GLU A 195 14.00 -12.39 -15.10
N GLN A 196 12.99 -13.02 -14.50
CA GLN A 196 11.59 -12.77 -14.83
C GLN A 196 11.21 -11.33 -14.52
N LYS A 197 11.56 -10.81 -13.33
CA LYS A 197 11.28 -9.42 -12.95
C LYS A 197 12.08 -8.43 -13.80
N GLN A 198 13.31 -8.78 -14.15
CA GLN A 198 14.13 -7.97 -15.07
C GLN A 198 13.48 -7.83 -16.45
N LYS A 199 12.97 -8.94 -17.01
CA LYS A 199 12.23 -8.93 -18.29
C LYS A 199 10.92 -8.15 -18.19
N LEU A 200 10.23 -8.24 -17.05
CA LEU A 200 9.01 -7.48 -16.76
C LEU A 200 9.28 -5.97 -16.74
N VAL A 201 10.23 -5.50 -15.92
CA VAL A 201 10.56 -4.08 -15.79
C VAL A 201 11.03 -3.47 -17.11
N LYS A 202 11.76 -4.22 -17.95
CA LYS A 202 12.13 -3.74 -19.29
C LYS A 202 10.90 -3.30 -20.11
N GLN A 203 9.80 -4.05 -20.02
CA GLN A 203 8.60 -3.84 -20.84
C GLN A 203 7.59 -2.88 -20.20
N LEU A 204 7.45 -2.87 -18.88
CA LEU A 204 6.47 -2.01 -18.19
C LEU A 204 6.77 -0.52 -18.39
N PRO A 205 5.81 0.34 -18.73
CA PRO A 205 6.02 1.79 -18.72
C PRO A 205 6.45 2.27 -17.32
N LEU A 206 7.30 3.28 -17.24
CA LEU A 206 7.81 3.75 -15.94
C LEU A 206 6.65 4.22 -15.07
N GLU A 207 5.70 4.95 -15.65
CA GLU A 207 4.49 5.46 -15.01
C GLU A 207 3.58 4.39 -14.40
N ASN A 208 3.72 3.10 -14.78
CA ASN A 208 2.97 1.99 -14.18
C ASN A 208 3.78 1.21 -13.12
N ILE A 209 5.03 1.60 -12.88
CA ILE A 209 5.92 0.93 -11.92
C ILE A 209 5.85 1.61 -10.56
N CYS A 210 5.63 0.82 -9.52
CA CYS A 210 5.78 1.18 -8.11
C CYS A 210 7.00 0.49 -7.49
N LEU A 211 7.38 0.92 -6.29
CA LEU A 211 8.39 0.26 -5.50
C LEU A 211 7.72 -0.56 -4.38
N GLU A 212 8.28 -1.71 -4.07
CA GLU A 212 7.93 -2.48 -2.87
C GLU A 212 9.19 -3.16 -2.31
N THR A 213 9.07 -3.70 -1.11
CA THR A 213 10.02 -4.72 -0.62
C THR A 213 9.43 -6.11 -0.50
N ASP A 214 8.13 -6.23 -0.19
CA ASP A 214 7.52 -7.48 0.26
C ASP A 214 8.24 -8.06 1.50
N SER A 215 8.81 -7.18 2.33
CA SER A 215 9.48 -7.56 3.58
C SER A 215 8.52 -8.33 4.49
N PRO A 216 8.95 -9.45 5.12
CA PRO A 216 10.33 -9.94 5.24
C PRO A 216 10.83 -10.80 4.07
N ALA A 217 10.01 -11.02 3.04
CA ALA A 217 10.31 -11.82 1.88
C ALA A 217 10.94 -11.01 0.73
N LEU A 218 11.20 -11.69 -0.39
CA LEU A 218 11.67 -11.13 -1.67
C LEU A 218 12.87 -10.16 -1.60
N GLY A 219 13.78 -10.43 -0.68
CA GLY A 219 15.02 -9.67 -0.53
C GLY A 219 16.05 -9.86 -1.67
N PRO A 220 17.09 -9.01 -1.67
CA PRO A 220 18.27 -9.13 -2.54
C PRO A 220 18.87 -10.53 -2.51
N GLU A 221 18.94 -11.11 -1.31
CA GLU A 221 19.48 -12.45 -1.04
C GLU A 221 18.33 -13.44 -0.78
N LYS A 222 18.53 -14.72 -1.14
CA LYS A 222 17.55 -15.78 -0.85
C LYS A 222 17.73 -16.25 0.59
N GLN A 223 16.62 -16.53 1.28
CA GLN A 223 16.61 -17.06 2.66
C GLN A 223 17.25 -16.13 3.71
N VAL A 224 17.42 -14.85 3.38
CA VAL A 224 17.83 -13.79 4.30
C VAL A 224 16.62 -12.87 4.49
N ARG A 225 16.33 -12.46 5.73
CA ARG A 225 15.24 -11.54 6.04
C ARG A 225 15.43 -10.24 5.26
N ASN A 226 14.43 -9.87 4.48
CA ASN A 226 14.40 -8.60 3.77
C ASN A 226 13.89 -7.48 4.69
N GLU A 227 14.32 -6.25 4.47
CA GLU A 227 13.89 -5.08 5.26
C GLU A 227 13.44 -3.93 4.33
N PRO A 228 12.51 -3.06 4.78
CA PRO A 228 11.99 -1.95 3.98
C PRO A 228 13.08 -1.00 3.45
N ARG A 229 14.22 -0.88 4.14
CA ARG A 229 15.38 -0.10 3.65
C ARG A 229 15.93 -0.58 2.30
N ASN A 230 15.66 -1.83 1.90
CA ASN A 230 16.08 -2.38 0.61
C ASN A 230 15.24 -1.84 -0.57
N ILE A 231 14.25 -0.97 -0.33
CA ILE A 231 13.50 -0.26 -1.38
C ILE A 231 14.41 0.50 -2.35
N SER A 232 15.56 1.00 -1.86
CA SER A 232 16.58 1.70 -2.64
C SER A 232 17.20 0.78 -3.70
N VAL A 233 17.37 -0.51 -3.40
CA VAL A 233 17.87 -1.53 -4.32
C VAL A 233 16.91 -1.69 -5.50
N SER A 234 15.60 -1.77 -5.25
CA SER A 234 14.59 -1.80 -6.32
C SER A 234 14.69 -0.57 -7.22
N ALA A 235 14.74 0.63 -6.61
CA ALA A 235 14.76 1.90 -7.33
C ALA A 235 16.02 2.04 -8.20
N GLU A 236 17.20 1.72 -7.66
CA GLU A 236 18.46 1.73 -8.41
C GLU A 236 18.42 0.77 -9.59
N TYR A 237 17.89 -0.43 -9.39
CA TYR A 237 17.88 -1.45 -10.42
C TYR A 237 16.90 -1.10 -11.55
N ILE A 238 15.74 -0.51 -11.22
CA ILE A 238 14.81 0.06 -12.21
C ILE A 238 15.47 1.19 -13.00
N SER A 239 16.14 2.13 -12.32
CA SER A 239 16.86 3.24 -12.94
C SER A 239 17.86 2.73 -13.99
N ARG A 240 18.66 1.71 -13.65
CA ARG A 240 19.63 1.07 -14.56
C ARG A 240 18.94 0.41 -15.76
N ILE A 241 17.86 -0.36 -15.55
CA ILE A 241 17.13 -0.99 -16.66
C ILE A 241 16.51 0.05 -17.60
N LYS A 242 15.94 1.12 -17.03
CA LYS A 242 15.20 2.14 -17.78
C LYS A 242 16.09 3.20 -18.42
N GLY A 243 17.36 3.29 -18.03
CA GLY A 243 18.26 4.32 -18.51
C GLY A 243 17.81 5.73 -18.10
N VAL A 244 17.16 5.86 -16.94
CA VAL A 244 16.69 7.13 -16.36
C VAL A 244 17.38 7.38 -15.03
N SER A 245 17.43 8.64 -14.58
CA SER A 245 18.01 8.97 -13.28
C SER A 245 17.23 8.33 -12.12
N LEU A 246 17.91 8.07 -11.00
CA LEU A 246 17.25 7.61 -9.77
C LEU A 246 16.19 8.60 -9.30
N ASP A 247 16.47 9.91 -9.43
CA ASP A 247 15.49 10.96 -9.21
C ASP A 247 14.22 10.70 -10.03
N LYS A 248 14.32 10.41 -11.32
CA LYS A 248 13.14 10.14 -12.17
C LYS A 248 12.31 8.95 -11.69
N VAL A 249 12.94 7.93 -11.10
CA VAL A 249 12.24 6.79 -10.49
C VAL A 249 11.53 7.22 -9.21
N MET A 250 12.16 8.03 -8.36
CA MET A 250 11.55 8.59 -7.14
C MET A 250 10.46 9.63 -7.42
N GLU A 251 10.53 10.33 -8.56
CA GLU A 251 9.56 11.35 -8.95
C GLU A 251 8.30 10.79 -9.61
N ASN A 252 8.26 9.48 -9.86
CA ASN A 252 7.17 8.82 -10.56
C ASN A 252 5.82 9.18 -9.90
N PRO A 253 4.85 9.78 -10.62
CA PRO A 253 3.65 10.39 -10.04
C PRO A 253 2.72 9.44 -9.28
N VAL A 254 2.87 8.12 -9.39
CA VAL A 254 2.23 7.16 -8.47
C VAL A 254 2.70 7.34 -7.02
N LEU A 255 3.77 8.12 -6.83
CA LEU A 255 4.42 8.52 -5.58
C LEU A 255 4.14 10.00 -5.23
N ARG A 256 3.20 10.70 -5.89
CA ARG A 256 2.83 12.11 -5.65
C ARG A 256 1.29 12.23 -5.52
N ILE A 257 0.74 12.92 -4.49
CA ILE A 257 -0.53 13.72 -4.49
C ILE A 257 -1.23 13.87 -3.10
N ALA A 258 -1.21 15.11 -2.60
CA ALA A 258 -2.04 15.68 -1.54
C ALA A 258 -3.56 15.68 -1.82
N PRO A 259 -4.45 15.78 -0.81
CA PRO A 259 -5.82 16.23 -0.99
C PRO A 259 -5.99 17.73 -0.67
N GLU A 260 -6.67 18.45 -1.56
CA GLU A 260 -7.64 19.41 -1.06
C GLU A 260 -8.87 18.62 -0.60
N ARG A 261 -9.07 18.50 0.72
CA ARG A 261 -10.44 18.43 1.24
C ARG A 261 -10.89 19.86 1.52
N SER A 262 -11.91 20.27 0.76
CA SER A 262 -12.78 21.38 1.09
C SER A 262 -13.23 21.26 2.55
N SER A 263 -12.94 22.27 3.34
CA SER A 263 -13.57 22.47 4.64
C SER A 263 -15.08 22.66 4.43
N ALA A 264 -15.87 21.60 4.61
CA ALA A 264 -17.32 21.71 4.71
C ALA A 264 -17.73 21.52 6.17
N CYS A 265 -17.41 22.51 6.99
CA CYS A 265 -18.34 22.89 8.05
C CYS A 265 -19.50 23.64 7.37
N ALA A 266 -20.70 23.09 7.54
CA ALA A 266 -22.00 23.78 7.54
C ALA A 266 -22.82 23.92 6.22
N VAL A 267 -24.05 23.40 6.35
CA VAL A 267 -25.37 23.84 5.81
C VAL A 267 -25.81 23.46 4.37
N HIS A 268 -26.87 22.63 4.35
CA HIS A 268 -27.94 22.39 3.35
C HIS A 268 -27.70 22.51 1.83
N GLY A 269 -27.92 21.38 1.12
CA GLY A 269 -28.30 21.32 -0.30
C GLY A 269 -28.08 19.91 -0.90
N PRO A 270 -28.92 19.43 -1.85
CA PRO A 270 -28.80 18.07 -2.38
C PRO A 270 -27.60 17.94 -3.34
N PRO A 271 -26.97 16.76 -3.46
CA PRO A 271 -25.70 16.64 -4.16
C PRO A 271 -25.90 16.66 -5.68
N LEU A 272 -25.28 17.63 -6.35
CA LEU A 272 -25.09 17.62 -7.80
C LEU A 272 -23.97 16.64 -8.15
N ARG A 273 -24.32 15.59 -8.91
CA ARG A 273 -23.38 14.70 -9.61
C ARG A 273 -22.45 15.53 -10.49
N ARG A 274 -21.13 15.44 -10.27
CA ARG A 274 -20.11 15.82 -11.27
C ARG A 274 -19.02 14.76 -11.35
N HIS A 275 -18.87 14.23 -12.56
CA HIS A 275 -17.76 13.39 -12.98
C HIS A 275 -16.47 14.22 -12.97
N VAL A 276 -15.46 13.81 -12.21
CA VAL A 276 -14.08 14.28 -12.37
C VAL A 276 -13.16 13.07 -12.19
N ARG A 277 -12.29 12.84 -13.18
CA ARG A 277 -11.30 11.77 -13.23
C ARG A 277 -10.35 11.89 -12.04
N ALA A 278 -10.37 10.91 -11.13
CA ALA A 278 -9.42 10.80 -10.03
C ALA A 278 -8.30 9.84 -10.42
N GLU A 279 -7.12 10.38 -10.68
CA GLU A 279 -5.88 9.60 -10.69
C GLU A 279 -5.56 9.14 -9.26
N PHE A 280 -5.03 7.92 -9.14
CA PHE A 280 -4.84 7.15 -7.91
C PHE A 280 -4.22 7.96 -6.75
N ALA A 281 -4.98 8.14 -5.67
CA ALA A 281 -4.63 9.00 -4.52
C ALA A 281 -4.61 8.20 -3.20
N CYS A 282 -3.80 7.15 -3.12
CA CYS A 282 -3.84 6.21 -1.98
C CYS A 282 -3.02 6.67 -0.76
N VAL A 283 -1.83 7.24 -0.95
CA VAL A 283 -0.87 7.38 0.17
C VAL A 283 -0.67 8.83 0.62
N LEU A 284 -0.86 9.78 -0.29
CA LEU A 284 -0.47 11.17 -0.05
C LEU A 284 -1.62 12.05 0.44
N GLN A 285 -2.85 11.51 0.49
CA GLN A 285 -3.94 12.14 1.21
C GLN A 285 -3.68 12.25 2.72
N VAL A 286 -2.99 11.25 3.28
CA VAL A 286 -2.80 11.14 4.73
C VAL A 286 -1.59 11.95 5.22
N LEU A 287 -0.52 12.04 4.42
CA LEU A 287 0.69 12.83 4.74
C LEU A 287 0.47 14.36 4.75
N GLU A 288 -0.55 14.86 4.06
CA GLU A 288 -0.95 16.27 4.11
C GLU A 288 -1.87 16.57 5.32
N LEU A 289 -2.69 15.59 5.74
CA LEU A 289 -3.59 15.69 6.90
C LEU A 289 -2.83 15.72 8.22
N GLU A 290 -1.77 14.93 8.36
CA GLU A 290 -0.93 14.93 9.57
C GLU A 290 -0.08 16.19 9.71
N ARG A 291 0.48 16.72 8.61
CA ARG A 291 1.18 18.02 8.63
C ARG A 291 0.28 19.18 9.04
N ARG A 292 -1.02 19.14 8.72
CA ARG A 292 -1.99 20.13 9.19
C ARG A 292 -2.34 19.97 10.67
N ARG A 293 -2.25 18.74 11.22
CA ARG A 293 -2.40 18.47 12.67
C ARG A 293 -1.18 18.93 13.47
N GLU A 294 0.04 18.68 13.00
CA GLU A 294 1.28 19.15 13.65
C GLU A 294 1.43 20.67 13.57
N GLY A 295 1.09 21.29 12.43
CA GLY A 295 1.07 22.75 12.29
C GLY A 295 -0.05 23.47 13.06
N GLN A 296 -1.05 22.74 13.58
CA GLN A 296 -2.05 23.29 14.50
C GLN A 296 -1.60 23.25 15.96
N LEU A 297 -0.69 22.34 16.33
CA LEU A 297 -0.11 22.28 17.69
C LEU A 297 0.93 23.38 17.94
N GLU A 298 1.57 23.94 16.91
CA GLU A 298 2.48 25.08 17.04
C GLU A 298 1.80 26.47 17.04
N LEU A 299 0.48 26.54 16.80
CA LEU A 299 -0.29 27.80 16.77
C LEU A 299 -1.09 28.08 18.05
N GLU A 300 -1.00 27.23 19.08
CA GLU A 300 -1.59 27.47 20.41
C GLU A 300 -0.53 27.72 21.49
N LEU A 301 0.46 28.58 21.23
CA LEU A 301 1.23 29.25 22.27
C LEU A 301 1.49 30.70 21.85
N GLU A 302 0.44 31.53 21.89
CA GLU A 302 0.60 32.98 21.92
C GLU A 302 1.34 33.38 23.22
N PRO A 303 2.47 34.10 23.16
CA PRO A 303 3.04 34.71 24.34
C PRO A 303 2.20 35.93 24.73
N GLU A 304 1.63 35.93 25.94
CA GLU A 304 1.02 37.12 26.54
C GLU A 304 2.04 38.27 26.56
N VAL A 305 1.91 39.20 25.61
CA VAL A 305 2.71 40.42 25.56
C VAL A 305 2.17 41.43 26.58
N PHE A 306 2.91 41.55 27.67
CA PHE A 306 3.12 42.72 28.52
C PHE A 306 2.49 44.04 28.02
N THR A 307 1.41 44.49 28.67
CA THR A 307 1.01 45.91 28.67
C THR A 307 1.67 46.63 29.86
N LYS A 308 2.89 47.13 29.65
CA LYS A 308 3.51 48.11 30.56
C LYS A 308 2.94 49.50 30.28
N LYS A 309 2.06 49.97 31.16
CA LYS A 309 1.73 51.40 31.30
C LYS A 309 3.01 52.20 31.51
N ARG A 310 3.32 53.14 30.62
CA ARG A 310 4.14 54.32 30.89
C ARG A 310 3.26 55.55 30.70
N CYS A 311 2.92 56.19 31.82
CA CYS A 311 2.47 57.57 31.89
C CYS A 311 3.69 58.50 32.01
N GLN A 312 3.44 59.78 31.74
CA GLN A 312 4.33 60.96 31.72
C GLN A 312 4.95 61.21 30.32
N VAL A 313 4.89 62.40 29.69
CA VAL A 313 4.89 63.80 30.20
C VAL A 313 4.18 64.76 29.20
N GLU A 314 3.41 65.70 29.77
CA GLU A 314 3.07 67.11 29.43
C GLU A 314 3.04 67.67 27.99
N SER A 315 1.97 68.43 27.72
CA SER A 315 2.12 69.84 27.30
C SER A 315 0.88 70.68 27.65
N ARG A 316 1.15 71.81 28.34
CA ARG A 316 0.30 72.94 28.78
C ARG A 316 -0.38 72.84 30.14
#